data_AF-A0A9P6S6M8-F1
#
_entry.id   AF-A0A9P6S6M8-F1
#
_cell.length_a   1.000
_cell.length_b   1.000
_cell.length_c   1.000
_cell.angle_alpha   90.00
_cell.angle_beta   90.00
_cell.angle_gamma   90.00
#
_symmetry.space_group_name_H-M   'P 1'
#
loop_
_entity.id
_entity.type
_entity.pdbx_description
1 polymer ?
#
loop_
_entity_poly.entity_id
_entity_poly.type
_entity_poly.pdbx_seq_one_letter_code
_entity_poly.pdbx_strand_id
1 'polypeptide(L)' 'MSFRVDTPVLPSTVVAAEGWSPSSWTSKPVLQDVDYPDQAHLNRVLEKIGRLPPMVAPGEIHRLRQQLADVALGKAFLLQ' A
#
# COMPACT_ATOMS: atom_id res chain seq x y z
N MET A 1 7.36 -25.65 -37.08
CA MET A 1 7.93 -24.71 -36.09
C MET A 1 6.79 -23.82 -35.63
N SER A 2 6.15 -24.14 -34.51
CA SER A 2 5.01 -23.37 -33.99
C SER A 2 5.32 -22.99 -32.54
N PHE A 3 5.63 -21.72 -32.31
CA PHE A 3 5.90 -21.16 -30.99
C PHE A 3 4.56 -20.69 -30.42
N ARG A 4 4.03 -21.41 -29.44
CA ARG A 4 2.86 -20.96 -28.66
C ARG A 4 3.33 -19.88 -27.69
N VAL A 5 2.72 -18.70 -27.76
CA VAL A 5 2.87 -17.66 -26.74
C VAL A 5 1.88 -18.00 -25.63
N ASP A 6 2.37 -18.66 -24.58
CA ASP A 6 1.62 -18.83 -23.34
C ASP A 6 1.39 -17.45 -22.72
N THR A 7 0.13 -17.02 -22.72
CA THR A 7 -0.29 -15.79 -22.04
C THR A 7 -0.27 -16.07 -20.53
N PRO A 8 0.54 -15.38 -19.71
CA PRO A 8 0.49 -15.58 -18.27
C PRO A 8 -0.83 -15.00 -17.75
N VAL A 9 -1.80 -15.87 -17.50
CA VAL A 9 -2.96 -15.56 -16.67
C VAL A 9 -2.45 -15.36 -15.23
N LEU A 10 -2.42 -14.11 -14.79
CA LEU A 10 -2.11 -13.79 -13.39
C LEU A 10 -3.21 -14.42 -12.50
N PRO A 11 -2.86 -15.27 -11.52
CA PRO A 11 -3.86 -15.83 -10.62
C PRO A 11 -4.55 -14.69 -9.86
N SER A 12 -5.87 -14.59 -10.01
CA SER A 12 -6.71 -13.63 -9.28
C SER A 12 -6.98 -14.09 -7.85
N THR A 13 -5.91 -14.41 -7.12
CA THR A 13 -5.99 -14.73 -5.70
C THR A 13 -5.26 -13.63 -4.95
N VAL A 14 -6.02 -12.64 -4.44
CA VAL A 14 -5.53 -11.80 -3.36
C VAL A 14 -5.40 -12.72 -2.15
N VAL A 15 -4.24 -13.36 -2.00
CA VAL A 15 -3.89 -14.03 -0.75
C VAL A 15 -3.76 -12.88 0.24
N ALA A 16 -4.80 -12.65 1.06
CA ALA A 16 -4.62 -11.87 2.27
C ALA A 16 -3.50 -12.58 3.03
N ALA A 17 -2.33 -11.96 3.12
CA ALA A 17 -1.22 -12.51 3.88
C ALA A 17 -1.76 -12.84 5.28
N GLU A 18 -1.74 -14.12 5.67
CA GLU A 18 -2.21 -14.56 6.98
C GLU A 18 -1.57 -13.67 8.06
N GLY A 19 -2.40 -12.87 8.75
CA GLY A 19 -1.94 -11.95 9.79
C GLY A 19 -1.62 -10.51 9.37
N TRP A 20 -2.01 -10.05 8.18
CA TRP A 20 -1.88 -8.63 7.84
C TRP A 20 -2.82 -7.74 8.68
N SER A 21 -2.24 -6.74 9.33
CA SER A 21 -2.96 -5.64 9.98
C SER A 21 -2.17 -4.34 9.82
N PRO A 22 -2.77 -3.16 10.00
CA PRO A 22 -2.03 -1.90 9.99
C PRO A 22 -0.92 -1.82 11.06
N SER A 23 -0.96 -2.67 12.09
CA SER A 23 0.09 -2.79 13.11
C SER A 23 1.12 -3.88 12.80
N SER A 24 0.90 -4.77 11.83
CA SER A 24 1.79 -5.91 11.59
C SER A 24 3.15 -5.52 11.00
N TRP A 25 3.38 -4.25 10.63
CA TRP A 25 4.69 -3.78 10.18
C TRP A 25 5.64 -3.49 11.35
N THR A 26 5.13 -3.22 12.56
CA THR A 26 5.97 -2.86 13.71
C THR A 26 6.82 -4.04 14.21
N SER A 27 6.49 -5.27 13.81
CA SER A 27 7.28 -6.46 14.12
C SER A 27 8.44 -6.70 13.15
N LYS A 28 8.54 -5.91 12.07
CA LYS A 28 9.60 -6.03 11.06
C LYS A 28 10.81 -5.16 11.45
N PRO A 29 12.04 -5.53 11.05
CA PRO A 29 13.23 -4.73 11.36
C PRO A 29 13.14 -3.34 10.71
N VAL A 30 13.35 -2.29 11.50
CA VAL A 30 13.35 -0.88 11.07
C VAL A 30 14.79 -0.36 11.07
N LEU A 31 15.22 0.22 9.94
CA LEU A 31 16.58 0.75 9.77
C LEU A 31 16.74 2.20 10.26
N GLN A 32 15.64 2.96 10.27
CA GLN A 32 15.61 4.37 10.64
C GLN A 32 14.56 4.57 11.74
N ASP A 33 14.85 4.03 12.92
CA ASP A 33 13.95 4.13 14.06
C ASP A 33 14.10 5.47 14.79
N VAL A 34 13.01 5.95 15.37
CA VAL A 34 12.98 7.19 16.18
C VAL A 34 12.58 6.81 17.60
N ASP A 35 13.49 7.02 18.53
CA ASP A 35 13.23 6.74 19.94
C ASP A 35 12.34 7.83 20.55
N TYR A 36 11.12 7.45 20.93
CA TYR A 36 10.17 8.33 21.60
C TYR A 36 10.19 8.06 23.11
N PRO A 37 10.62 9.02 23.95
CA PRO A 37 10.81 8.77 25.38
C PRO A 37 9.51 8.59 26.17
N ASP A 38 8.37 9.11 25.68
CA ASP A 38 7.05 8.96 26.31
C ASP A 38 6.07 8.24 25.38
N GLN A 39 5.95 6.93 25.60
CA GLN A 39 5.05 6.08 24.84
C GLN A 39 3.57 6.40 25.07
N ALA A 40 3.21 6.89 26.26
CA ALA A 40 1.84 7.28 26.56
C ALA A 40 1.46 8.55 25.79
N HIS A 41 2.40 9.49 25.62
CA HIS A 41 2.21 10.66 24.76
C HIS A 41 2.03 10.25 23.30
N LEU A 42 2.91 9.38 22.79
CA LEU A 42 2.83 8.89 21.41
C LEU A 42 1.43 8.32 21.11
N ASN A 43 0.92 7.44 21.99
CA ASN A 43 -0.40 6.84 21.83
C ASN A 43 -1.53 7.89 21.80
N ARG A 44 -1.48 8.91 22.68
CA ARG A 44 -2.48 10.00 22.67
C ARG A 44 -2.48 10.78 21.35
N VAL A 45 -1.31 11.02 20.78
CA VAL A 45 -1.18 11.73 19.51
C VAL A 45 -1.68 10.87 18.34
N LEU A 46 -1.34 9.57 18.33
CA LEU A 46 -1.83 8.64 17.31
C LEU A 46 -3.36 8.52 17.34
N GLU A 47 -3.97 8.43 18.53
CA GLU A 47 -5.43 8.44 18.68
C GLU A 47 -6.06 9.73 18.15
N LYS A 48 -5.42 10.88 18.40
CA LYS A 48 -5.89 12.17 17.89
C LYS A 48 -5.84 12.20 16.37
N ILE A 49 -4.73 11.77 15.75
CA ILE A 49 -4.55 11.75 14.30
C ILE A 49 -5.57 10.79 13.65
N GLY A 50 -5.81 9.63 14.25
CA GLY A 50 -6.77 8.65 13.73
C GLY A 50 -8.23 9.14 13.68
N ARG A 51 -8.56 10.21 14.40
CA ARG A 51 -9.90 10.85 14.39
C ARG A 51 -10.03 11.98 13.37
N LEU A 52 -8.92 12.43 12.80
CA LEU A 52 -8.94 13.50 11.79
C LEU A 52 -9.53 12.97 10.47
N PRO A 53 -10.16 13.84 9.67
CA PRO A 53 -10.65 13.44 8.36
C PRO A 53 -9.49 12.92 7.49
N PRO A 54 -9.74 11.92 6.64
CA PRO A 54 -8.73 11.39 5.74
C PRO A 54 -8.31 12.46 4.73
N MET A 55 -7.02 12.49 4.38
CA MET A 55 -6.49 13.44 3.39
C MET A 55 -6.94 13.13 1.96
N VAL A 56 -7.22 11.86 1.68
CA VAL A 56 -7.61 11.37 0.35
C VAL A 56 -8.80 10.42 0.47
N ALA A 57 -9.71 10.49 -0.49
CA ALA A 57 -10.87 9.61 -0.53
C ALA A 57 -10.50 8.25 -1.14
N PRO A 58 -11.15 7.14 -0.72
CA PRO A 58 -10.90 5.81 -1.31
C PRO A 58 -11.09 5.76 -2.83
N GLY A 59 -12.05 6.53 -3.36
CA GLY A 59 -12.29 6.63 -4.80
C GLY A 59 -11.10 7.21 -5.59
N GLU A 60 -10.36 8.14 -4.99
CA GLU A 60 -9.16 8.74 -5.60
C GLU A 60 -8.03 7.71 -5.67
N ILE A 61 -7.89 6.88 -4.64
CA ILE A 61 -6.92 5.77 -4.60
C ILE A 61 -7.23 4.77 -5.73
N HIS A 62 -8.51 4.39 -5.89
CA HIS A 62 -8.91 3.48 -6.97
C HIS A 62 -8.67 4.08 -8.35
N ARG A 63 -8.95 5.38 -8.54
CA ARG A 63 -8.69 6.09 -9.79
C ARG A 63 -7.19 6.12 -10.11
N LEU A 64 -6.35 6.46 -9.13
CA LEU A 64 -4.90 6.45 -9.31
C LEU A 64 -4.38 5.05 -9.65
N ARG A 65 -4.93 4.01 -9.01
CA ARG A 65 -4.56 2.62 -9.32
C ARG A 65 -4.83 2.26 -10.78
N GLN A 66 -5.93 2.74 -11.36
CA GLN A 66 -6.22 2.52 -12.79
C GLN A 66 -5.25 3.28 -13.69
N GLN A 67 -4.92 4.53 -13.35
CA GLN A 67 -3.93 5.31 -14.10
C GLN A 67 -2.54 4.65 -14.07
N LEU A 68 -2.13 4.10 -12.93
CA LEU A 68 -0.88 3.33 -12.81
C LEU A 68 -0.92 2.03 -13.62
N ALA A 69 -2.08 1.39 -13.74
CA ALA A 69 -2.24 0.23 -14.62
C ALA A 69 -2.02 0.59 -16.10
N ASP A 70 -2.53 1.74 -16.54
CA ASP A 70 -2.29 2.24 -17.90
C ASP A 70 -0.81 2.58 -18.14
N VAL A 71 -0.12 3.17 -17.14
CA VAL A 71 1.34 3.40 -17.21
C VAL A 71 2.09 2.08 -17.32
N ALA A 72 1.75 1.08 -16.51
CA ALA A 72 2.40 -0.25 -16.56
C ALA A 72 2.20 -0.95 -17.90
N LEU A 73 1.08 -0.69 -18.59
CA LEU A 73 0.79 -1.18 -19.95
C LEU A 73 1.39 -0.31 -21.06
N GLY A 74 2.17 0.73 -20.72
CA GLY A 74 2.78 1.64 -21.70
C GLY A 74 1.80 2.60 -22.39
N LYS A 75 0.60 2.77 -21.85
CA LYS A 75 -0.45 3.64 -22.40
C LYS A 75 -0.41 5.07 -21.84
N ALA A 76 0.35 5.28 -20.78
CA ALA A 76 0.52 6.57 -20.12
C ALA A 76 1.95 6.69 -19.55
N PHE A 77 2.32 7.89 -19.10
CA PHE A 77 3.60 8.18 -18.45
C PHE A 77 3.36 8.68 -17.02
N LEU A 78 4.19 8.22 -16.06
CA LEU A 78 4.13 8.67 -14.67
C LEU A 78 5.18 9.78 -14.44
N LEU A 79 4.72 10.91 -13.91
CA LEU A 79 5.58 11.96 -13.35
C LEU A 79 5.25 12.08 -11.87
N GLN A 80 6.27 12.07 -11.02
CA GLN A 80 6.14 12.08 -9.57
C GLN A 80 7.14 13.05 -8.94
#